data_AF-A0A963QR99-F1
#
_entry.id   AF-A0A963QR99-F1
#
_cell.length_a   1.000
_cell.length_b   1.000
_cell.length_c   1.000
_cell.angle_alpha   90.00
_cell.angle_beta   90.00
_cell.angle_gamma   90.00
#
_symmetry.space_group_name_H-M   'P 1'
#
loop_
_entity.id
_entity.type
_entity.pdbx_description
1 polymer ?
#
loop_
_entity_poly.entity_id
_entity_poly.type
_entity_poly.pdbx_seq_one_letter_code
_entity_poly.pdbx_strand_id
1 'polypeptide(L)'
;FLLGGSTAAMAFLPGYETVGIGAAVLLCVLRLGQGFALGGAWDGLASLLALNAPENRRGWYAMIPQLGAPIGMIVASGLFAYFTATLSAAEFLDWGWRYPFFVAFAINVVALFARLRIVTTPEYKHLFENKDLQPAPVLETLRKEGRHIIIGAFAPLASFALFHMVTVFPLSWVFLFTRQVPSTFLLIEMLAGFVGVAAIVVSGTLADRYGRRTLLGISAAVIAVFSGFAPQLLDAGSTGEILFMITGFALLGVAFGQSSGAVAANFSGDMRYTASALTSDLAWLFGAGFAPLAALLLASYFGLIAAGGYLLSGAVATLVALAINKELVESN
;
A
#
# COMPACT_ATOMS: atom_id res chain seq x y z
N PHE A 1 -14.56 -6.57 12.02
CA PHE A 1 -15.91 -5.96 11.90
C PHE A 1 -15.85 -4.55 11.33
N LEU A 2 -15.09 -3.61 11.92
CA LEU A 2 -15.04 -2.22 11.46
C LEU A 2 -14.73 -2.07 9.96
N LEU A 3 -13.68 -2.72 9.44
CA LEU A 3 -13.32 -2.66 8.01
C LEU A 3 -14.48 -3.04 7.08
N GLY A 4 -15.07 -4.23 7.30
CA GLY A 4 -16.16 -4.73 6.48
C GLY A 4 -17.45 -3.93 6.62
N GLY A 5 -17.79 -3.51 7.85
CA GLY A 5 -18.96 -2.68 8.12
C GLY A 5 -18.86 -1.30 7.46
N SER A 6 -17.73 -0.63 7.59
CA SER A 6 -17.48 0.66 6.91
C SER A 6 -17.51 0.52 5.39
N THR A 7 -16.96 -0.57 4.84
CA THR A 7 -16.98 -0.85 3.39
C THR A 7 -18.40 -1.05 2.88
N ALA A 8 -19.20 -1.87 3.57
CA ALA A 8 -20.58 -2.12 3.18
C ALA A 8 -21.45 -0.87 3.30
N ALA A 9 -21.28 -0.09 4.38
CA ALA A 9 -22.03 1.14 4.60
C ALA A 9 -21.81 2.18 3.49
N MET A 10 -20.65 2.22 2.83
CA MET A 10 -20.41 3.12 1.70
C MET A 10 -21.31 2.81 0.50
N ALA A 11 -21.72 1.56 0.33
CA ALA A 11 -22.63 1.16 -0.74
C ALA A 11 -24.04 1.77 -0.57
N PHE A 12 -24.41 2.16 0.65
CA PHE A 12 -25.69 2.77 0.99
C PHE A 12 -25.60 4.30 1.21
N LEU A 13 -24.47 4.91 0.85
CA LEU A 13 -24.27 6.34 1.07
C LEU A 13 -25.32 7.15 0.28
N PRO A 14 -26.12 8.02 0.92
CA PRO A 14 -27.06 8.88 0.22
C PRO A 14 -26.32 9.87 -0.69
N GLY A 15 -26.97 10.25 -1.80
CA GLY A 15 -26.42 11.20 -2.75
C GLY A 15 -26.33 12.61 -2.20
N TYR A 16 -25.51 13.45 -2.82
CA TYR A 16 -25.39 14.88 -2.47
C TYR A 16 -26.72 15.61 -2.60
N GLU A 17 -27.58 15.23 -3.55
CA GLU A 17 -28.90 15.82 -3.72
C GLU A 17 -29.83 15.59 -2.52
N THR A 18 -29.64 14.50 -1.77
CA THR A 18 -30.49 14.13 -0.63
C THR A 18 -30.04 14.77 0.68
N VAL A 19 -28.72 14.81 0.94
CA VAL A 19 -28.17 15.22 2.25
C VAL A 19 -27.08 16.30 2.16
N GLY A 20 -26.86 16.85 0.97
CA GLY A 20 -25.84 17.89 0.71
C GLY A 20 -24.45 17.46 1.15
N ILE A 21 -23.75 18.38 1.83
CA ILE A 21 -22.42 18.14 2.39
C ILE A 21 -22.36 16.97 3.37
N GLY A 22 -23.49 16.56 3.94
CA GLY A 22 -23.61 15.38 4.81
C GLY A 22 -23.14 14.10 4.13
N ALA A 23 -23.32 13.96 2.80
CA ALA A 23 -22.83 12.81 2.04
C ALA A 23 -21.30 12.71 2.09
N ALA A 24 -20.60 13.83 1.89
CA ALA A 24 -19.14 13.89 1.95
C ALA A 24 -18.63 13.63 3.37
N VAL A 25 -19.28 14.20 4.39
CA VAL A 25 -18.92 13.96 5.80
C VAL A 25 -19.08 12.48 6.17
N LEU A 26 -20.21 11.86 5.79
CA LEU A 26 -20.44 10.43 6.03
C LEU A 26 -19.39 9.57 5.32
N LEU A 27 -19.06 9.88 4.06
CA LEU A 27 -18.03 9.16 3.31
C LEU A 27 -16.67 9.28 4.02
N CYS A 28 -16.31 10.47 4.49
CA CYS A 28 -15.09 10.70 5.28
C CYS A 28 -15.07 9.86 6.56
N VAL A 29 -16.16 9.84 7.33
CA VAL A 29 -16.27 9.02 8.55
C VAL A 29 -16.11 7.53 8.25
N LEU A 30 -16.75 7.04 7.19
CA LEU A 30 -16.62 5.64 6.77
C LEU A 30 -15.19 5.31 6.31
N ARG A 31 -14.53 6.22 5.58
CA ARG A 31 -13.12 6.09 5.16
C ARG A 31 -12.17 6.09 6.35
N LEU A 32 -12.40 6.94 7.36
CA LEU A 32 -11.66 6.92 8.61
C LEU A 32 -11.82 5.56 9.32
N GLY A 33 -13.05 5.04 9.39
CA GLY A 33 -13.32 3.70 9.93
C GLY A 33 -12.55 2.59 9.20
N GLN A 34 -12.50 2.62 7.86
CA GLN A 34 -11.67 1.69 7.08
C GLN A 34 -10.18 1.84 7.40
N GLY A 35 -9.68 3.07 7.47
CA GLY A 35 -8.27 3.36 7.80
C GLY A 35 -7.86 2.81 9.16
N PHE A 36 -8.63 3.12 10.22
CA PHE A 36 -8.39 2.60 11.56
C PHE A 36 -8.41 1.07 11.61
N ALA A 37 -9.34 0.44 10.87
CA ALA A 37 -9.45 -1.01 10.83
C ALA A 37 -8.31 -1.68 10.05
N LEU A 38 -7.77 -1.01 9.02
CA LEU A 38 -6.66 -1.51 8.23
C LEU A 38 -5.34 -1.43 9.00
N GLY A 39 -5.02 -0.26 9.59
CA GLY A 39 -3.80 -0.06 10.38
C GLY A 39 -3.70 -1.01 11.57
N GLY A 40 -4.82 -1.26 12.26
CA GLY A 40 -4.86 -2.19 13.39
C GLY A 40 -4.73 -3.67 13.04
N ALA A 41 -4.87 -4.07 11.77
CA ALA A 41 -4.93 -5.49 11.37
C ALA A 41 -3.84 -5.92 10.37
N TRP A 42 -3.43 -5.04 9.46
CA TRP A 42 -2.58 -5.40 8.32
C TRP A 42 -1.10 -5.56 8.71
N ASP A 43 -0.54 -4.58 9.41
CA ASP A 43 0.92 -4.48 9.59
C ASP A 43 1.48 -5.31 10.77
N GLY A 44 0.65 -5.56 11.78
CA GLY A 44 0.98 -6.50 12.86
C GLY A 44 1.12 -7.93 12.34
N LEU A 45 0.17 -8.41 11.52
CA LEU A 45 0.14 -9.80 11.05
C LEU A 45 1.29 -10.17 10.12
N ALA A 46 1.70 -9.27 9.21
CA ALA A 46 2.82 -9.52 8.30
C ALA A 46 4.14 -9.71 9.07
N SER A 47 4.36 -8.92 10.11
CA SER A 47 5.52 -9.06 11.00
C SER A 47 5.50 -10.38 11.76
N LEU A 48 4.33 -10.83 12.20
CA LEU A 48 4.16 -12.11 12.92
C LEU A 48 4.35 -13.34 12.03
N LEU A 49 3.89 -13.28 10.78
CA LEU A 49 4.14 -14.34 9.80
C LEU A 49 5.63 -14.49 9.52
N ALA A 50 6.38 -13.38 9.43
CA ALA A 50 7.82 -13.42 9.23
C ALA A 50 8.58 -13.97 10.44
N LEU A 51 8.10 -13.73 11.67
CA LEU A 51 8.73 -14.22 12.90
C LEU A 51 8.58 -15.74 13.08
N ASN A 52 7.46 -16.31 12.63
CA ASN A 52 7.21 -17.76 12.67
C ASN A 52 7.72 -18.51 11.42
N ALA A 53 8.25 -17.79 10.43
CA ALA A 53 8.75 -18.40 9.20
C ALA A 53 10.15 -19.01 9.42
N PRO A 54 10.47 -20.14 8.74
CA PRO A 54 11.81 -20.71 8.74
C PRO A 54 12.85 -19.66 8.33
N GLU A 55 14.04 -19.68 8.94
CA GLU A 55 15.05 -18.61 8.78
C GLU A 55 15.39 -18.29 7.31
N ASN A 56 15.43 -19.31 6.45
CA ASN A 56 15.72 -19.17 5.01
C ASN A 56 14.50 -18.95 4.11
N ARG A 57 13.32 -18.68 4.69
CA ARG A 57 12.06 -18.44 3.95
C ARG A 57 11.30 -17.20 4.46
N ARG A 58 11.93 -16.38 5.31
CA ARG A 58 11.26 -15.24 5.93
C ARG A 58 10.73 -14.24 4.89
N GLY A 59 11.49 -13.99 3.81
CA GLY A 59 11.06 -13.14 2.69
C GLY A 59 9.89 -13.72 1.92
N TRP A 60 9.88 -15.04 1.70
CA TRP A 60 8.76 -15.75 1.08
C TRP A 60 7.46 -15.66 1.89
N TYR A 61 7.51 -15.81 3.22
CA TYR A 61 6.29 -15.69 4.04
C TYR A 61 5.85 -14.24 4.23
N ALA A 62 6.79 -13.30 4.31
CA ALA A 62 6.49 -11.86 4.44
C ALA A 62 5.78 -11.27 3.21
N MET A 63 6.01 -11.79 2.01
CA MET A 63 5.37 -11.29 0.79
C MET A 63 3.92 -11.79 0.60
N ILE A 64 3.51 -12.88 1.25
CA ILE A 64 2.19 -13.49 1.06
C ILE A 64 1.05 -12.50 1.34
N PRO A 65 1.03 -11.77 2.48
CA PRO A 65 0.02 -10.74 2.71
C PRO A 65 0.04 -9.65 1.63
N GLN A 66 1.22 -9.29 1.13
CA GLN A 66 1.40 -8.22 0.15
C GLN A 66 0.76 -8.55 -1.21
N LEU A 67 0.60 -9.83 -1.56
CA LEU A 67 -0.12 -10.26 -2.77
C LEU A 67 -1.60 -9.81 -2.76
N GLY A 68 -2.19 -9.61 -1.59
CA GLY A 68 -3.57 -9.15 -1.48
C GLY A 68 -3.82 -7.80 -2.16
N ALA A 69 -2.84 -6.88 -2.11
CA ALA A 69 -2.96 -5.55 -2.70
C ALA A 69 -3.09 -5.58 -4.23
N PRO A 70 -2.17 -6.16 -5.02
CA PRO A 70 -2.30 -6.22 -6.47
C PRO A 70 -3.42 -7.15 -6.93
N ILE A 71 -3.73 -8.24 -6.22
CA ILE A 71 -4.89 -9.09 -6.56
C ILE A 71 -6.20 -8.29 -6.39
N GLY A 72 -6.33 -7.56 -5.29
CA GLY A 72 -7.45 -6.66 -5.07
C GLY A 72 -7.54 -5.59 -6.16
N MET A 73 -6.40 -5.03 -6.57
CA MET A 73 -6.33 -4.05 -7.66
C MET A 73 -6.77 -4.65 -9.00
N ILE A 74 -6.27 -5.83 -9.38
CA ILE A 74 -6.68 -6.54 -10.62
C ILE A 74 -8.20 -6.70 -10.67
N VAL A 75 -8.80 -7.19 -9.58
CA VAL A 75 -10.25 -7.41 -9.51
C VAL A 75 -11.01 -6.09 -9.57
N ALA A 76 -10.54 -5.06 -8.85
CA ALA A 76 -11.17 -3.75 -8.84
C ALA A 76 -11.07 -3.08 -10.22
N SER A 77 -9.88 -2.97 -10.79
CA SER A 77 -9.66 -2.35 -12.10
C SER A 77 -10.42 -3.10 -13.20
N GLY A 78 -10.47 -4.43 -13.18
CA GLY A 78 -11.28 -5.21 -14.11
C GLY A 78 -12.79 -4.95 -13.98
N LEU A 79 -13.31 -4.89 -12.75
CA LEU A 79 -14.72 -4.61 -12.50
C LEU A 79 -15.11 -3.18 -12.89
N PHE A 80 -14.28 -2.18 -12.57
CA PHE A 80 -14.51 -0.79 -12.96
C PHE A 80 -14.31 -0.58 -14.47
N ALA A 81 -13.38 -1.28 -15.12
CA ALA A 81 -13.24 -1.27 -16.57
C ALA A 81 -14.52 -1.80 -17.24
N TYR A 82 -15.09 -2.90 -16.72
CA TYR A 82 -16.35 -3.44 -17.20
C TYR A 82 -17.51 -2.44 -17.05
N PHE A 83 -17.67 -1.82 -15.86
CA PHE A 83 -18.75 -0.86 -15.64
C PHE A 83 -18.61 0.40 -16.48
N THR A 84 -17.41 0.96 -16.58
CA THR A 84 -17.15 2.18 -17.38
C THR A 84 -17.27 1.93 -18.88
N ALA A 85 -17.15 0.68 -19.34
CA ALA A 85 -17.34 0.30 -20.73
C ALA A 85 -18.80 -0.06 -21.09
N THR A 86 -19.61 -0.49 -20.12
CA THR A 86 -20.96 -1.04 -20.39
C THR A 86 -22.10 -0.15 -19.91
N LEU A 87 -21.90 0.62 -18.84
CA LEU A 87 -22.91 1.50 -18.27
C LEU A 87 -22.81 2.91 -18.88
N SER A 88 -23.95 3.57 -19.03
CA SER A 88 -23.96 5.02 -19.26
C SER A 88 -23.42 5.76 -18.02
N ALA A 89 -22.96 7.00 -18.21
CA ALA A 89 -22.48 7.82 -17.10
C ALA A 89 -23.55 8.01 -16.00
N ALA A 90 -24.82 8.11 -16.39
CA ALA A 90 -25.94 8.23 -15.46
C ALA A 90 -26.12 6.96 -14.61
N GLU A 91 -26.13 5.77 -15.24
CA GLU A 91 -26.24 4.49 -14.53
C GLU A 91 -25.03 4.23 -13.63
N PHE A 92 -23.84 4.59 -14.10
CA PHE A 92 -22.63 4.44 -13.31
C PHE A 92 -22.71 5.26 -12.01
N LEU A 93 -23.12 6.54 -12.10
CA LEU A 93 -23.26 7.45 -10.96
C LEU A 93 -24.43 7.08 -10.05
N ASP A 94 -25.49 6.50 -10.61
CA ASP A 94 -26.67 6.08 -9.85
C ASP A 94 -26.42 4.81 -9.03
N TRP A 95 -25.81 3.76 -9.59
CA TRP A 95 -25.61 2.51 -8.84
C TRP A 95 -24.31 1.78 -9.16
N GLY A 96 -23.76 1.94 -10.36
CA GLY A 96 -22.60 1.17 -10.82
C GLY A 96 -21.40 1.25 -9.87
N TRP A 97 -21.07 2.45 -9.37
CA TRP A 97 -19.96 2.64 -8.43
C TRP A 97 -20.19 2.03 -7.05
N ARG A 98 -21.45 1.79 -6.64
CA ARG A 98 -21.81 1.21 -5.32
C ARG A 98 -21.63 -0.30 -5.28
N TYR A 99 -21.81 -0.97 -6.42
CA TYR A 99 -21.79 -2.44 -6.52
C TYR A 99 -20.50 -3.11 -5.97
N PRO A 100 -19.27 -2.63 -6.25
CA PRO A 100 -18.05 -3.23 -5.72
C PRO A 100 -18.01 -3.26 -4.18
N PHE A 101 -18.57 -2.23 -3.53
CA PHE A 101 -18.63 -2.15 -2.07
C PHE A 101 -19.58 -3.20 -1.47
N PHE A 102 -20.68 -3.53 -2.17
CA PHE A 102 -21.55 -4.65 -1.81
C PHE A 102 -20.83 -6.00 -1.95
N VAL A 103 -20.11 -6.23 -3.04
CA VAL A 103 -19.36 -7.48 -3.24
C VAL A 103 -18.26 -7.63 -2.17
N ALA A 104 -17.57 -6.53 -1.85
CA ALA A 104 -16.56 -6.51 -0.81
C ALA A 104 -17.11 -6.91 0.57
N PHE A 105 -18.40 -6.68 0.85
CA PHE A 105 -19.04 -7.15 2.08
C PHE A 105 -19.01 -8.69 2.18
N ALA A 106 -19.37 -9.41 1.12
CA ALA A 106 -19.36 -10.87 1.10
C ALA A 106 -17.95 -11.43 1.34
N ILE A 107 -16.94 -10.84 0.69
CA ILE A 107 -15.53 -11.20 0.88
C ILE A 107 -15.09 -10.98 2.33
N ASN A 108 -15.52 -9.87 2.95
CA ASN A 108 -15.20 -9.57 4.34
C ASN A 108 -15.77 -10.58 5.34
N VAL A 109 -16.94 -11.18 5.05
CA VAL A 109 -17.51 -12.25 5.88
C VAL A 109 -16.60 -13.49 5.87
N VAL A 110 -16.15 -13.91 4.69
CA VAL A 110 -15.21 -15.04 4.56
C VAL A 110 -13.87 -14.72 5.24
N ALA A 111 -13.35 -13.51 5.05
CA ALA A 111 -12.12 -13.06 5.68
C ALA A 111 -12.22 -13.04 7.23
N LEU A 112 -13.39 -12.70 7.78
CA LEU A 112 -13.64 -12.75 9.21
C LEU A 112 -13.51 -14.17 9.76
N PHE A 113 -14.15 -15.15 9.11
CA PHE A 113 -14.03 -16.56 9.51
C PHE A 113 -12.59 -17.06 9.45
N ALA A 114 -11.85 -16.69 8.40
CA ALA A 114 -10.43 -17.04 8.29
C ALA A 114 -9.59 -16.43 9.43
N ARG A 115 -9.81 -15.15 9.78
CA ARG A 115 -9.10 -14.47 10.88
C ARG A 115 -9.41 -15.10 12.24
N LEU A 116 -10.68 -15.45 12.50
CA LEU A 116 -11.06 -16.12 13.74
C LEU A 116 -10.35 -17.46 13.91
N ARG A 117 -10.12 -18.21 12.82
CA ARG A 117 -9.35 -19.46 12.85
C ARG A 117 -7.86 -19.25 13.15
N ILE A 118 -7.23 -18.17 12.66
CA ILE A 118 -5.81 -17.88 12.91
C ILE A 118 -5.55 -17.66 14.40
N VAL A 119 -6.42 -16.92 15.08
CA VAL A 119 -6.28 -16.60 16.52
C VAL A 119 -6.41 -17.84 17.42
N THR A 120 -7.00 -18.92 16.91
CA THR A 120 -7.16 -20.19 17.66
C THR A 120 -5.99 -21.16 17.50
N THR A 121 -4.92 -20.80 16.79
CA THR A 121 -3.76 -21.66 16.57
C THR A 121 -2.85 -21.76 17.81
N PRO A 122 -2.22 -22.92 18.07
CA PRO A 122 -1.25 -23.09 19.17
C PRO A 122 -0.10 -22.07 19.11
N GLU A 123 0.37 -21.73 17.90
CA GLU A 123 1.44 -20.77 17.67
C GLU A 123 1.04 -19.36 18.10
N TYR A 124 -0.17 -18.92 17.75
CA TYR A 124 -0.70 -17.63 18.19
C TYR A 124 -0.80 -17.58 19.72
N LYS A 125 -1.27 -18.66 20.35
CA LYS A 125 -1.36 -18.77 21.81
C LYS A 125 0.02 -18.67 22.46
N HIS A 126 1.02 -19.37 21.95
CA HIS A 126 2.40 -19.31 22.44
C HIS A 126 3.00 -17.90 22.34
N LEU A 127 2.84 -17.22 21.20
CA LEU A 127 3.30 -15.84 21.02
C LEU A 127 2.55 -14.85 21.93
N PHE A 128 1.27 -15.10 22.19
CA PHE A 128 0.49 -14.28 23.13
C PHE A 128 0.98 -14.45 24.58
N GLU A 129 1.23 -15.69 25.00
CA GLU A 129 1.74 -16.03 26.33
C GLU A 129 3.17 -15.49 26.55
N ASN A 130 4.02 -15.52 25.52
CA ASN A 130 5.38 -14.98 25.55
C ASN A 130 5.47 -13.45 25.43
N LYS A 131 4.33 -12.76 25.38
CA LYS A 131 4.21 -11.30 25.25
C LYS A 131 4.67 -10.69 23.93
N ASP A 132 5.02 -11.49 22.93
CA ASP A 132 5.36 -11.01 21.58
C ASP A 132 4.16 -10.32 20.88
N LEU A 133 2.93 -10.63 21.31
CA LEU A 133 1.68 -10.04 20.80
C LEU A 133 1.04 -9.02 21.74
N GLN A 134 1.62 -8.77 22.91
CA GLN A 134 0.98 -7.88 23.87
C GLN A 134 1.22 -6.42 23.48
N PRO A 135 0.15 -5.62 23.35
CA PRO A 135 0.31 -4.22 23.03
C PRO A 135 0.91 -3.49 24.23
N ALA A 136 2.03 -2.81 24.00
CA ALA A 136 2.61 -1.90 24.96
C ALA A 136 1.98 -0.49 24.85
N PRO A 137 2.03 0.33 25.92
CA PRO A 137 1.49 1.69 25.89
C PRO A 137 2.15 2.52 24.79
N VAL A 138 1.33 3.15 23.93
CA VAL A 138 1.79 3.93 22.77
C VAL A 138 2.78 5.03 23.18
N LEU A 139 2.47 5.78 24.24
CA LEU A 139 3.32 6.88 24.69
C LEU A 139 4.68 6.40 25.22
N GLU A 140 4.70 5.27 25.92
CA GLU A 140 5.95 4.65 26.39
C GLU A 140 6.79 4.14 25.22
N THR A 141 6.13 3.49 24.25
CA THR A 141 6.75 2.99 23.02
C THR A 141 7.38 4.13 22.23
N LEU A 142 6.67 5.25 22.03
CA LEU A 142 7.19 6.43 21.34
C LEU A 142 8.38 7.05 22.08
N ARG A 143 8.36 7.07 23.41
CA ARG A 143 9.46 7.63 24.21
C ARG A 143 10.73 6.77 24.12
N LYS A 144 10.59 5.44 24.09
CA LYS A 144 11.73 4.50 24.08
C LYS A 144 12.24 4.18 22.68
N GLU A 145 11.34 3.98 21.72
CA GLU A 145 11.63 3.47 20.37
C GLU A 145 11.37 4.52 19.27
N GLY A 146 10.98 5.74 19.61
CA GLY A 146 10.54 6.77 18.65
C GLY A 146 11.54 7.05 17.52
N ARG A 147 12.84 7.02 17.81
CA ARG A 147 13.89 7.19 16.77
C ARG A 147 13.86 6.04 15.75
N HIS A 148 13.76 4.80 16.21
CA HIS A 148 13.66 3.63 15.34
C HIS A 148 12.35 3.62 14.57
N ILE A 149 11.25 4.07 15.18
CA ILE A 149 9.94 4.21 14.54
C ILE A 149 10.00 5.20 13.38
N ILE A 150 10.56 6.40 13.59
CA ILE A 150 10.67 7.41 12.53
C ILE A 150 11.55 6.89 11.39
N ILE A 151 12.75 6.37 11.69
CA ILE A 151 13.65 5.85 10.64
C ILE A 151 12.98 4.71 9.89
N GLY A 152 12.31 3.80 10.61
CA GLY A 152 11.58 2.70 10.03
C GLY A 152 10.42 3.15 9.14
N ALA A 153 9.76 4.26 9.47
CA ALA A 153 8.65 4.79 8.70
C ALA A 153 9.09 5.32 7.32
N PHE A 154 10.32 5.85 7.25
CA PHE A 154 10.90 6.34 6.00
C PHE A 154 11.58 5.23 5.16
N ALA A 155 11.88 4.08 5.75
CA ALA A 155 12.55 2.96 5.07
C ALA A 155 11.76 2.36 3.88
N PRO A 156 10.42 2.23 3.90
CA PRO A 156 9.65 1.79 2.73
C PRO A 156 9.03 2.96 1.95
N LEU A 157 9.35 4.21 2.27
CA LEU A 157 8.66 5.40 1.74
C LEU A 157 8.60 5.43 0.20
N ALA A 158 9.71 5.12 -0.47
CA ALA A 158 9.78 5.03 -1.93
C ALA A 158 8.79 4.02 -2.52
N SER A 159 8.58 2.88 -1.84
CA SER A 159 7.68 1.83 -2.28
C SER A 159 6.22 2.27 -2.18
N PHE A 160 5.86 2.93 -1.08
CA PHE A 160 4.50 3.43 -0.85
C PHE A 160 4.16 4.65 -1.71
N ALA A 161 5.14 5.53 -1.96
CA ALA A 161 5.01 6.61 -2.93
C ALA A 161 4.81 6.04 -4.32
N LEU A 162 5.65 5.08 -4.74
CA LEU A 162 5.52 4.41 -6.03
C LEU A 162 4.15 3.75 -6.17
N PHE A 163 3.65 3.08 -5.14
CA PHE A 163 2.34 2.41 -5.15
C PHE A 163 1.25 3.35 -5.66
N HIS A 164 1.14 4.55 -5.09
CA HIS A 164 0.13 5.53 -5.49
C HIS A 164 0.47 6.26 -6.79
N MET A 165 1.76 6.43 -7.07
CA MET A 165 2.24 7.01 -8.33
C MET A 165 1.97 6.14 -9.55
N VAL A 166 1.75 4.84 -9.39
CA VAL A 166 1.43 3.92 -10.50
C VAL A 166 -0.03 3.42 -10.50
N THR A 167 -0.82 3.77 -9.49
CA THR A 167 -2.24 3.35 -9.38
C THR A 167 -3.18 4.55 -9.48
N VAL A 168 -3.21 5.40 -8.45
CA VAL A 168 -4.19 6.47 -8.32
C VAL A 168 -3.83 7.71 -9.13
N PHE A 169 -2.57 8.13 -9.10
CA PHE A 169 -2.12 9.35 -9.78
C PHE A 169 -2.30 9.29 -11.30
N PRO A 170 -1.83 8.24 -12.02
CA PRO A 170 -1.90 8.22 -13.47
C PRO A 170 -3.35 8.11 -13.97
N LEU A 171 -4.23 7.38 -13.27
CA LEU A 171 -5.66 7.37 -13.58
C LEU A 171 -6.25 8.78 -13.52
N SER A 172 -5.93 9.52 -12.45
CA SER A 172 -6.40 10.91 -12.28
C SER A 172 -5.84 11.83 -13.37
N TRP A 173 -4.55 11.69 -13.70
CA TRP A 173 -3.89 12.45 -14.74
C TRP A 173 -4.50 12.20 -16.13
N VAL A 174 -4.62 10.93 -16.51
CA VAL A 174 -5.19 10.49 -17.78
C VAL A 174 -6.63 10.99 -17.90
N PHE A 175 -7.44 10.86 -16.83
CA PHE A 175 -8.82 11.31 -16.84
C PHE A 175 -8.98 12.84 -16.96
N LEU A 176 -8.13 13.62 -16.29
CA LEU A 176 -8.27 15.08 -16.23
C LEU A 176 -7.60 15.80 -17.41
N PHE A 177 -6.48 15.28 -17.92
CA PHE A 177 -5.61 15.99 -18.86
C PHE A 177 -5.49 15.34 -20.24
N THR A 178 -6.06 14.14 -20.43
CA THR A 178 -6.04 13.46 -21.74
C THR A 178 -7.47 13.22 -22.25
N ARG A 179 -7.58 12.76 -23.49
CA ARG A 179 -8.87 12.35 -24.09
C ARG A 179 -9.12 10.84 -24.01
N GLN A 180 -8.32 10.11 -23.24
CA GLN A 180 -8.47 8.67 -23.14
C GLN A 180 -9.68 8.28 -22.29
N VAL A 181 -10.29 7.15 -22.64
CA VAL A 181 -11.40 6.57 -21.88
C VAL A 181 -10.84 5.87 -20.64
N PRO A 182 -11.39 6.11 -19.43
CA PRO A 182 -10.91 5.47 -18.20
C PRO A 182 -10.82 3.94 -18.25
N SER A 183 -11.71 3.30 -19.01
CA SER A 183 -11.73 1.84 -19.18
C SER A 183 -10.43 1.30 -19.79
N THR A 184 -9.81 2.01 -20.72
CA THR A 184 -8.52 1.61 -21.32
C THR A 184 -7.42 1.63 -20.26
N PHE A 185 -7.34 2.71 -19.47
CA PHE A 185 -6.35 2.80 -18.40
C PHE A 185 -6.55 1.70 -17.35
N LEU A 186 -7.79 1.45 -16.93
CA LEU A 186 -8.11 0.40 -15.95
C LEU A 186 -7.76 -1.01 -16.46
N LEU A 187 -7.88 -1.27 -17.76
CA LEU A 187 -7.40 -2.54 -18.36
C LEU A 187 -5.87 -2.63 -18.34
N ILE A 188 -5.16 -1.53 -18.65
CA ILE A 188 -3.69 -1.48 -18.55
C ILE A 188 -3.26 -1.72 -17.10
N GLU A 189 -3.91 -1.08 -16.13
CA GLU A 189 -3.66 -1.28 -14.70
C GLU A 189 -3.92 -2.72 -14.27
N MET A 190 -5.01 -3.34 -14.73
CA MET A 190 -5.30 -4.75 -14.47
C MET A 190 -4.17 -5.65 -15.00
N LEU A 191 -3.72 -5.45 -16.24
CA LEU A 191 -2.64 -6.23 -16.85
C LEU A 191 -1.29 -6.01 -16.14
N ALA A 192 -0.97 -4.77 -15.80
CA ALA A 192 0.21 -4.42 -15.02
C ALA A 192 0.16 -5.01 -13.61
N GLY A 193 -1.03 -5.11 -13.01
CA GLY A 193 -1.26 -5.78 -11.74
C GLY A 193 -0.76 -7.22 -11.71
N PHE A 194 -0.93 -7.98 -12.80
CA PHE A 194 -0.38 -9.35 -12.90
C PHE A 194 1.15 -9.36 -12.90
N VAL A 195 1.78 -8.36 -13.54
CA VAL A 195 3.24 -8.16 -13.47
C VAL A 195 3.65 -7.84 -12.04
N GLY A 196 2.88 -7.01 -11.34
CA GLY A 196 3.07 -6.73 -9.92
C GLY A 196 3.00 -7.97 -9.04
N VAL A 197 2.00 -8.84 -9.25
CA VAL A 197 1.89 -10.14 -8.55
C VAL A 197 3.14 -10.99 -8.76
N ALA A 198 3.57 -11.17 -10.02
CA ALA A 198 4.77 -11.94 -10.33
C ALA A 198 6.02 -11.32 -9.67
N ALA A 199 6.16 -10.00 -9.71
CA ALA A 199 7.25 -9.27 -9.10
C ALA A 199 7.27 -9.40 -7.56
N ILE A 200 6.12 -9.41 -6.89
CA ILE A 200 6.03 -9.68 -5.43
C ILE A 200 6.52 -11.08 -5.12
N VAL A 201 6.13 -12.10 -5.89
CA VAL A 201 6.59 -13.48 -5.69
C VAL A 201 8.11 -13.57 -5.87
N VAL A 202 8.64 -12.94 -6.92
CA VAL A 202 10.09 -12.87 -7.17
C VAL A 202 10.81 -12.14 -6.03
N SER A 203 10.21 -11.08 -5.48
CA SER A 203 10.78 -10.31 -4.35
C SER A 203 11.09 -11.19 -3.15
N GLY A 204 10.24 -12.18 -2.84
CA GLY A 204 10.44 -13.09 -1.72
C GLY A 204 11.74 -13.90 -1.89
N THR A 205 11.96 -14.46 -3.07
CA THR A 205 13.17 -15.23 -3.38
C THR A 205 14.44 -14.36 -3.42
N LEU A 206 14.34 -13.14 -3.96
CA LEU A 206 15.45 -12.19 -3.98
C LEU A 206 15.80 -11.73 -2.57
N ALA A 207 14.80 -11.52 -1.71
CA ALA A 207 14.99 -11.11 -0.34
C ALA A 207 15.65 -12.20 0.51
N ASP A 208 15.27 -13.46 0.31
CA ASP A 208 15.91 -14.59 0.98
C ASP A 208 17.39 -14.75 0.55
N ARG A 209 17.75 -14.34 -0.69
CA ARG A 209 19.14 -14.42 -1.20
C ARG A 209 20.02 -13.22 -0.84
N TYR A 210 19.50 -12.00 -0.96
CA TYR A 210 20.28 -10.76 -0.84
C TYR A 210 20.01 -9.96 0.45
N GLY A 211 18.99 -10.38 1.22
CA GLY A 211 18.50 -9.67 2.38
C GLY A 211 17.47 -8.59 2.03
N ARG A 212 16.45 -8.48 2.89
CA ARG A 212 15.28 -7.58 2.71
C ARG A 212 15.69 -6.11 2.62
N ARG A 213 16.62 -5.69 3.49
CA ARG A 213 17.11 -4.32 3.56
C ARG A 213 17.88 -3.90 2.32
N THR A 214 18.78 -4.77 1.85
CA THR A 214 19.54 -4.56 0.61
C THR A 214 18.60 -4.44 -0.58
N LEU A 215 17.59 -5.33 -0.66
CA LEU A 215 16.61 -5.30 -1.73
C LEU A 215 15.79 -3.99 -1.73
N LEU A 216 15.37 -3.49 -0.57
CA LEU A 216 14.70 -2.18 -0.46
C LEU A 216 15.61 -1.03 -0.89
N GLY A 217 16.89 -1.05 -0.52
CA GLY A 217 17.85 -0.02 -0.94
C GLY A 217 18.09 -0.02 -2.45
N ILE A 218 18.28 -1.19 -3.05
CA ILE A 218 18.40 -1.33 -4.52
C ILE A 218 17.11 -0.87 -5.20
N SER A 219 15.95 -1.28 -4.68
CA SER A 219 14.65 -0.86 -5.22
C SER A 219 14.49 0.65 -5.17
N ALA A 220 14.84 1.30 -4.05
CA ALA A 220 14.80 2.75 -3.93
C ALA A 220 15.72 3.45 -4.94
N ALA A 221 16.93 2.93 -5.19
CA ALA A 221 17.82 3.48 -6.21
C ALA A 221 17.24 3.35 -7.62
N VAL A 222 16.64 2.20 -7.96
CA VAL A 222 16.00 1.99 -9.27
C VAL A 222 14.73 2.86 -9.40
N ILE A 223 13.97 3.05 -8.32
CA ILE A 223 12.82 3.98 -8.27
C ILE A 223 13.29 5.43 -8.49
N ALA A 224 14.43 5.84 -7.93
CA ALA A 224 15.01 7.15 -8.19
C ALA A 224 15.33 7.35 -9.68
N VAL A 225 15.90 6.35 -10.35
CA VAL A 225 16.12 6.39 -11.80
C VAL A 225 14.80 6.44 -12.56
N PHE A 226 13.86 5.56 -12.22
CA PHE A 226 12.53 5.52 -12.83
C PHE A 226 11.79 6.85 -12.70
N SER A 227 11.94 7.57 -11.58
CA SER A 227 11.29 8.86 -11.35
C SER A 227 11.65 9.94 -12.37
N GLY A 228 12.84 9.87 -12.99
CA GLY A 228 13.24 10.78 -14.07
C GLY A 228 12.59 10.46 -15.41
N PHE A 229 12.32 9.18 -15.69
CA PHE A 229 11.73 8.70 -16.95
C PHE A 229 10.20 8.59 -16.90
N ALA A 230 9.64 8.34 -15.72
CA ALA A 230 8.21 8.15 -15.47
C ALA A 230 7.34 9.26 -16.08
N PRO A 231 7.64 10.56 -15.86
CA PRO A 231 6.93 11.67 -16.48
C PRO A 231 6.87 11.59 -18.01
N GLN A 232 7.99 11.21 -18.64
CA GLN A 232 8.14 11.16 -20.09
C GLN A 232 7.38 9.98 -20.69
N LEU A 233 7.40 8.83 -19.99
CA LEU A 233 6.62 7.66 -20.39
C LEU A 233 5.13 7.95 -20.32
N LEU A 234 4.67 8.64 -19.27
CA LEU A 234 3.24 8.95 -19.12
C LEU A 234 2.75 9.97 -20.17
N ASP A 235 3.61 10.87 -20.63
CA ASP A 235 3.28 11.86 -21.67
C ASP A 235 3.41 11.30 -23.10
N ALA A 236 4.04 10.13 -23.28
CA ALA A 236 4.31 9.52 -24.58
C ALA A 236 3.11 8.78 -25.20
N GLY A 237 1.88 9.08 -24.74
CA GLY A 237 0.63 8.48 -25.21
C GLY A 237 0.45 7.02 -24.77
N SER A 238 -0.43 6.28 -25.45
CA SER A 238 -0.89 4.98 -24.97
C SER A 238 0.21 3.91 -24.86
N THR A 239 1.19 3.90 -25.77
CA THR A 239 2.35 2.99 -25.66
C THR A 239 3.24 3.36 -24.46
N GLY A 240 3.43 4.65 -24.24
CA GLY A 240 4.17 5.16 -23.08
C GLY A 240 3.50 4.82 -21.75
N GLU A 241 2.18 4.96 -21.67
CA GLU A 241 1.38 4.56 -20.51
C GLU A 241 1.51 3.07 -20.20
N ILE A 242 1.45 2.19 -21.20
CA ILE A 242 1.65 0.74 -20.99
C ILE A 242 3.05 0.47 -20.44
N LEU A 243 4.08 1.09 -21.02
CA LEU A 243 5.46 0.92 -20.56
C LEU A 243 5.63 1.44 -19.12
N PHE A 244 5.08 2.62 -18.83
CA PHE A 244 5.05 3.22 -17.49
C PHE A 244 4.40 2.28 -16.47
N MET A 245 3.23 1.72 -16.80
CA MET A 245 2.48 0.85 -15.90
C MET A 245 3.19 -0.48 -15.69
N ILE A 246 3.66 -1.15 -16.75
CA ILE A 246 4.36 -2.44 -16.63
C ILE A 246 5.66 -2.30 -15.83
N THR A 247 6.50 -1.30 -16.15
CA THR A 247 7.75 -1.07 -15.41
C THR A 247 7.47 -0.60 -13.98
N GLY A 248 6.51 0.30 -13.80
CA GLY A 248 6.08 0.77 -12.49
C GLY A 248 5.59 -0.36 -11.58
N PHE A 249 4.72 -1.23 -12.07
CA PHE A 249 4.23 -2.39 -11.30
C PHE A 249 5.29 -3.45 -11.06
N ALA A 250 6.21 -3.67 -12.00
CA ALA A 250 7.34 -4.57 -11.79
C ALA A 250 8.24 -4.07 -10.65
N LEU A 251 8.62 -2.78 -10.68
CA LEU A 251 9.41 -2.16 -9.62
C LEU A 251 8.65 -2.13 -8.29
N LEU A 252 7.36 -1.81 -8.34
CA LEU A 252 6.49 -1.81 -7.18
C LEU A 252 6.43 -3.20 -6.54
N GLY A 253 6.22 -4.25 -7.32
CA GLY A 253 6.11 -5.60 -6.77
C GLY A 253 7.40 -6.05 -6.08
N VAL A 254 8.57 -5.74 -6.66
CA VAL A 254 9.86 -6.06 -6.03
C VAL A 254 10.05 -5.28 -4.71
N ALA A 255 9.69 -4.00 -4.68
CA ALA A 255 9.89 -3.14 -3.52
C ALA A 255 8.84 -3.39 -2.41
N PHE A 256 7.57 -3.35 -2.77
CA PHE A 256 6.41 -3.49 -1.86
C PHE A 256 6.31 -4.87 -1.25
N GLY A 257 6.71 -5.92 -1.96
CA GLY A 257 6.69 -7.29 -1.43
C GLY A 257 7.52 -7.45 -0.15
N GLN A 258 8.51 -6.57 0.09
CA GLN A 258 9.39 -6.62 1.25
C GLN A 258 9.26 -5.43 2.20
N SER A 259 8.37 -4.48 1.92
CA SER A 259 8.26 -3.22 2.66
C SER A 259 7.78 -3.38 4.11
N SER A 260 6.89 -4.33 4.40
CA SER A 260 6.35 -4.53 5.76
C SER A 260 7.32 -5.26 6.67
N GLY A 261 7.70 -4.64 7.80
CA GLY A 261 8.52 -5.29 8.83
C GLY A 261 10.00 -5.44 8.47
N ALA A 262 10.52 -4.67 7.51
CA ALA A 262 11.94 -4.69 7.13
C ALA A 262 12.88 -4.19 8.24
N VAL A 263 12.35 -3.38 9.16
CA VAL A 263 13.04 -2.79 10.31
C VAL A 263 12.52 -3.30 11.66
N ALA A 264 11.59 -4.26 11.65
CA ALA A 264 10.94 -4.76 12.86
C ALA A 264 11.92 -5.45 13.84
N ALA A 265 13.04 -5.97 13.32
CA ALA A 265 14.09 -6.59 14.12
C ALA A 265 14.83 -5.60 15.04
N ASN A 266 14.74 -4.29 14.77
CA ASN A 266 15.40 -3.26 15.57
C ASN A 266 14.67 -2.97 16.88
N PHE A 267 13.42 -3.41 17.03
CA PHE A 267 12.62 -3.13 18.21
C PHE A 267 12.79 -4.19 19.30
N SER A 268 12.81 -3.74 20.55
CA SER A 268 12.75 -4.60 21.74
C SER A 268 11.52 -5.51 21.72
N GLY A 269 11.66 -6.77 22.18
CA GLY A 269 10.60 -7.79 22.13
C GLY A 269 9.27 -7.30 22.74
N ASP A 270 9.33 -6.75 23.94
CA ASP A 270 8.18 -6.27 24.71
C ASP A 270 7.39 -5.13 24.03
N MET A 271 8.01 -4.40 23.09
CA MET A 271 7.42 -3.24 22.42
C MET A 271 7.25 -3.47 20.91
N ARG A 272 7.70 -4.61 20.39
CA ARG A 272 7.86 -4.88 18.96
C ARG A 272 6.55 -4.77 18.20
N TYR A 273 5.45 -5.29 18.77
CA TYR A 273 4.14 -5.24 18.13
C TYR A 273 3.66 -3.79 17.95
N THR A 274 3.58 -3.02 19.03
CA THR A 274 3.15 -1.61 18.99
C THR A 274 4.09 -0.76 18.13
N ALA A 275 5.40 -0.93 18.26
CA ALA A 275 6.37 -0.15 17.48
C ALA A 275 6.29 -0.46 15.97
N SER A 276 6.14 -1.73 15.59
CA SER A 276 6.02 -2.12 14.17
C SER A 276 4.71 -1.62 13.54
N ALA A 277 3.61 -1.67 14.30
CA ALA A 277 2.32 -1.11 13.86
C ALA A 277 2.43 0.40 13.63
N LEU A 278 2.90 1.16 14.63
CA LEU A 278 3.10 2.61 14.53
C LEU A 278 4.02 3.00 13.37
N THR A 279 5.12 2.26 13.19
CA THR A 279 6.08 2.49 12.10
C THR A 279 5.41 2.35 10.74
N SER A 280 4.59 1.31 10.57
CA SER A 280 3.93 1.02 9.30
C SER A 280 2.80 2.00 9.02
N ASP A 281 2.00 2.35 10.04
CA ASP A 281 0.96 3.39 9.93
C ASP A 281 1.57 4.74 9.52
N LEU A 282 2.68 5.15 10.14
CA LEU A 282 3.39 6.38 9.77
C LEU A 282 3.97 6.30 8.35
N ALA A 283 4.50 5.14 7.96
CA ALA A 283 5.01 4.95 6.61
C ALA A 283 3.90 5.09 5.55
N TRP A 284 2.72 4.51 5.78
CA TRP A 284 1.55 4.70 4.92
C TRP A 284 1.08 6.15 4.92
N LEU A 285 1.04 6.81 6.07
CA LEU A 285 0.63 8.21 6.18
C LEU A 285 1.52 9.13 5.33
N PHE A 286 2.84 9.04 5.51
CA PHE A 286 3.79 9.91 4.80
C PHE A 286 4.05 9.47 3.35
N GLY A 287 4.14 8.17 3.11
CA GLY A 287 4.52 7.63 1.81
C GLY A 287 3.36 7.53 0.83
N ALA A 288 2.14 7.37 1.31
CA ALA A 288 0.98 7.04 0.48
C ALA A 288 -0.19 8.01 0.66
N GLY A 289 -0.52 8.39 1.90
CA GLY A 289 -1.72 9.17 2.22
C GLY A 289 -1.82 10.50 1.47
N PHE A 290 -0.69 11.22 1.34
CA PHE A 290 -0.64 12.49 0.63
C PHE A 290 -0.12 12.38 -0.82
N ALA A 291 0.34 11.19 -1.24
CA ALA A 291 1.07 11.03 -2.50
C ALA A 291 0.26 11.43 -3.74
N PRO A 292 -0.97 10.93 -3.96
CA PRO A 292 -1.75 11.33 -5.13
C PRO A 292 -2.04 12.83 -5.18
N LEU A 293 -2.40 13.42 -4.04
CA LEU A 293 -2.75 14.84 -3.96
C LEU A 293 -1.52 15.72 -4.21
N ALA A 294 -0.40 15.43 -3.56
CA ALA A 294 0.85 16.17 -3.74
C ALA A 294 1.35 16.05 -5.19
N ALA A 295 1.38 14.84 -5.74
CA ALA A 295 1.81 14.60 -7.11
C ALA A 295 0.90 15.29 -8.13
N LEU A 296 -0.43 15.22 -7.95
CA LEU A 296 -1.38 15.88 -8.83
C LEU A 296 -1.27 17.41 -8.78
N LEU A 297 -1.12 17.99 -7.58
CA LEU A 297 -0.91 19.44 -7.43
C LEU A 297 0.41 19.88 -8.08
N LEU A 298 1.51 19.19 -7.78
CA LEU A 298 2.81 19.46 -8.38
C LEU A 298 2.75 19.35 -9.90
N ALA A 299 2.12 18.30 -10.42
CA ALA A 299 1.98 18.10 -11.86
C ALA A 299 1.09 19.16 -12.52
N SER A 300 0.04 19.63 -11.83
CA SER A 300 -0.86 20.66 -12.33
C SER A 300 -0.21 22.04 -12.43
N TYR A 301 0.68 22.40 -11.48
CA TYR A 301 1.36 23.71 -11.47
C TYR A 301 2.71 23.72 -12.20
N PHE A 302 3.46 22.61 -12.16
CA PHE A 302 4.85 22.55 -12.62
C PHE A 302 5.09 21.47 -13.69
N GLY A 303 4.04 20.79 -14.14
CA GLY A 303 4.09 19.72 -15.13
C GLY A 303 4.50 18.35 -14.56
N LEU A 304 4.36 17.31 -15.39
CA LEU A 304 4.61 15.91 -15.02
C LEU A 304 5.99 15.65 -14.38
N ILE A 305 7.00 16.42 -14.75
CA ILE A 305 8.35 16.31 -14.18
C ILE A 305 8.34 16.52 -12.66
N ALA A 306 7.49 17.42 -12.14
CA ALA A 306 7.38 17.66 -10.71
C ALA A 306 6.77 16.48 -9.95
N ALA A 307 5.88 15.71 -10.59
CA ALA A 307 5.40 14.43 -10.06
C ALA A 307 6.54 13.38 -9.99
N GLY A 308 7.45 13.38 -10.97
CA GLY A 308 8.70 12.62 -10.90
C GLY A 308 9.60 13.06 -9.74
N GLY A 309 9.75 14.38 -9.53
CA GLY A 309 10.48 14.95 -8.40
C GLY A 309 9.90 14.55 -7.03
N TYR A 310 8.57 14.45 -6.91
CA TYR A 310 7.93 13.90 -5.72
C TYR A 310 8.35 12.45 -5.44
N LEU A 311 8.31 11.58 -6.46
CA LEU A 311 8.74 10.19 -6.34
C LEU A 311 10.24 10.08 -6.01
N LEU A 312 11.07 10.93 -6.61
CA LEU A 312 12.51 11.03 -6.31
C LEU A 312 12.75 11.39 -4.83
N SER A 313 11.96 12.33 -4.29
CA SER A 313 12.09 12.72 -2.88
C SER A 313 11.86 11.54 -1.93
N GLY A 314 10.88 10.67 -2.25
CA GLY A 314 10.62 9.45 -1.50
C GLY A 314 11.78 8.44 -1.58
N ALA A 315 12.35 8.27 -2.77
CA ALA A 315 13.52 7.41 -2.99
C ALA A 315 14.76 7.88 -2.21
N VAL A 316 15.06 9.18 -2.26
CA VAL A 316 16.16 9.78 -1.48
C VAL A 316 15.93 9.58 0.02
N ALA A 317 14.74 9.88 0.51
CA ALA A 317 14.44 9.73 1.93
C ALA A 317 14.55 8.27 2.41
N THR A 318 14.12 7.30 1.59
CA THR A 318 14.34 5.88 1.86
C THR A 318 15.83 5.53 1.91
N LEU A 319 16.64 5.96 0.94
CA LEU A 319 18.08 5.69 0.95
C LEU A 319 18.77 6.30 2.18
N VAL A 320 18.41 7.52 2.56
CA VAL A 320 18.94 8.17 3.77
C VAL A 320 18.51 7.42 5.04
N ALA A 321 17.23 7.07 5.16
CA ALA A 321 16.74 6.31 6.31
C ALA A 321 17.44 4.95 6.43
N LEU A 322 17.65 4.26 5.30
CA LEU A 322 18.42 3.03 5.26
C LEU A 322 19.92 3.24 5.51
N ALA A 323 20.51 4.39 5.23
CA ALA A 323 21.91 4.66 5.61
C ALA A 323 22.03 4.86 7.13
N ILE A 324 21.18 5.71 7.71
CA ILE A 324 21.16 6.01 9.15
C ILE A 324 20.86 4.76 9.98
N ASN A 325 19.93 3.91 9.51
CA ASN A 325 19.64 2.64 10.16
C ASN A 325 20.85 1.68 10.16
N LYS A 326 21.90 1.93 9.37
CA LYS A 326 23.05 1.03 9.26
C LYS A 326 24.01 1.36 10.37
N GLU A 327 24.33 2.64 10.43
CA GLU A 327 25.15 3.25 11.46
C GLU A 327 24.60 2.95 12.86
N LEU A 328 23.27 3.03 13.03
CA LEU A 328 22.63 2.71 14.31
C LEU A 328 22.82 1.26 14.75
N VAL A 329 22.73 0.31 13.81
CA VAL A 329 22.91 -1.12 14.10
C VAL A 329 24.38 -1.45 14.34
N GLU A 330 25.30 -0.75 13.67
CA GLU A 330 26.75 -0.91 13.86
C GLU A 330 27.27 -0.24 15.14
N SER A 331 26.55 0.75 15.68
CA SER A 331 26.92 1.48 16.90
C SER A 331 26.45 0.85 18.22
N ASN A 332 25.56 -0.15 18.17
CA ASN A 332 24.99 -0.86 19.32
C ASN A 332 25.57 -2.26 19.43
#